data_AF-A0A8H9GK18-F1
#
_entry.id   AF-A0A8H9GK18-F1
#
_cell.length_a   1.000
_cell.length_b   1.000
_cell.length_c   1.000
_cell.angle_alpha   90.00
_cell.angle_beta   90.00
_cell.angle_gamma   90.00
#
_symmetry.space_group_name_H-M   'P 1'
#
loop_
_entity.id
_entity.type
_entity.pdbx_description
1 polymer ?
#
loop_
_entity_poly.entity_id
_entity_poly.type
_entity_poly.pdbx_seq_one_letter_code
_entity_poly.pdbx_strand_id
1 'polypeptide(L)'
;MSGPRRTRAQVVVAWAIGGFAIVWVLVVFGTVLVTGTGTGNFFDPWRALGRVLVQGSTWAAAAGGAVVGGVVAAIVDGLQDKRK
;
A
#
# COMPACT_ATOMS: atom_id res chain seq x y z
N MET A 1 -9.75 11.65 -30.09
CA MET A 1 -10.58 11.32 -28.90
C MET A 1 -9.82 11.73 -27.66
N SER A 2 -10.15 12.87 -27.04
CA SER A 2 -9.57 13.27 -25.76
C SER A 2 -10.12 12.33 -24.67
N GLY A 3 -9.25 11.52 -24.06
CA GLY A 3 -9.65 10.63 -22.97
C GLY A 3 -10.34 11.41 -21.83
N PRO A 4 -11.23 10.77 -21.06
CA PRO A 4 -11.94 11.46 -19.99
C PRO A 4 -10.96 12.11 -19.02
N ARG A 5 -11.12 13.41 -18.78
CA ARG A 5 -10.35 14.14 -17.75
C ARG A 5 -10.71 13.51 -16.40
N ARG A 6 -9.79 12.74 -15.83
CA ARG A 6 -9.93 12.25 -14.45
C ARG A 6 -9.98 13.44 -13.50
N THR A 7 -10.88 13.38 -12.52
CA THR A 7 -10.97 14.42 -11.50
C THR A 7 -9.77 14.34 -10.56
N ARG A 8 -9.36 15.45 -9.95
CA ARG A 8 -8.23 15.47 -8.98
C ARG A 8 -8.46 14.48 -7.84
N ALA A 9 -9.69 14.39 -7.35
CA ALA A 9 -10.09 13.42 -6.34
C ALA A 9 -9.84 11.98 -6.80
N GLN A 10 -10.12 11.63 -8.06
CA GLN A 10 -9.82 10.30 -8.60
C GLN A 10 -8.32 10.00 -8.63
N VAL A 11 -7.48 11.00 -8.93
CA VAL A 11 -6.02 10.84 -8.90
C VAL A 11 -5.55 10.59 -7.47
N VAL A 12 -5.95 11.41 -6.51
CA VAL A 12 -5.56 11.25 -5.10
C VAL A 12 -6.00 9.89 -4.55
N VAL A 13 -7.24 9.46 -4.83
CA VAL A 13 -7.75 8.15 -4.42
C VAL A 13 -6.96 7.02 -5.07
N ALA A 14 -6.65 7.10 -6.36
CA ALA A 14 -5.86 6.07 -7.05
C ALA A 14 -4.47 5.91 -6.43
N TRP A 15 -3.82 7.01 -6.07
CA TRP A 15 -2.52 6.99 -5.42
C TRP A 15 -2.59 6.50 -3.96
N ALA A 16 -3.66 6.82 -3.24
CA ALA A 16 -3.89 6.26 -1.91
C ALA A 16 -4.08 4.73 -1.98
N ILE A 17 -4.86 4.24 -2.94
CA ILE A 17 -5.01 2.80 -3.17
C ILE A 17 -3.67 2.17 -3.57
N GLY A 18 -2.90 2.84 -4.43
CA GLY A 18 -1.56 2.38 -4.83
C GLY A 18 -0.60 2.29 -3.64
N GLY A 19 -0.54 3.33 -2.81
CA GLY A 19 0.29 3.37 -1.60
C GLY A 19 -0.12 2.29 -0.59
N PHE A 20 -1.44 2.09 -0.40
CA PHE A 20 -1.97 0.98 0.41
C PHE A 20 -1.47 -0.36 -0.10
N ALA A 21 -1.66 -0.64 -1.40
CA ALA A 21 -1.32 -1.93 -2.01
C ALA A 21 0.19 -2.21 -1.92
N ILE A 22 1.04 -1.21 -2.17
CA ILE A 22 2.50 -1.35 -2.08
C ILE A 22 2.90 -1.72 -0.65
N VAL A 23 2.47 -0.94 0.35
CA VAL A 23 2.84 -1.21 1.75
C VAL A 23 2.27 -2.54 2.22
N TRP A 24 1.04 -2.88 1.82
CA TRP A 24 0.44 -4.17 2.14
C TRP A 24 1.29 -5.33 1.61
N VAL A 25 1.68 -5.29 0.33
CA VAL A 25 2.55 -6.33 -0.26
C VAL A 25 3.89 -6.41 0.46
N LEU A 26 4.53 -5.28 0.75
CA LEU A 26 5.83 -5.26 1.43
C LEU A 26 5.76 -5.83 2.85
N VAL A 27 4.74 -5.46 3.63
CA VAL A 27 4.56 -5.96 5.00
C VAL A 27 4.21 -7.45 4.98
N VAL A 28 3.30 -7.87 4.10
CA VAL A 28 2.90 -9.29 4.01
C VAL A 28 4.09 -10.14 3.58
N PHE A 29 4.74 -9.76 2.48
CA PHE A 29 5.89 -10.49 1.95
C PHE A 29 7.07 -10.47 2.91
N GLY A 30 7.41 -9.30 3.46
CA GLY A 30 8.49 -9.14 4.43
C GLY A 30 8.24 -9.96 5.69
N THR A 31 7.01 -9.98 6.21
CA THR A 31 6.69 -10.80 7.39
C THR A 31 6.73 -12.28 7.06
N VAL A 32 6.20 -12.72 5.92
CA VAL A 32 6.29 -14.13 5.50
C VAL A 32 7.75 -14.56 5.30
N LEU A 33 8.61 -13.72 4.73
CA LEU A 33 10.04 -14.02 4.59
C LEU A 33 10.77 -14.08 5.94
N VAL A 34 10.51 -13.12 6.83
CA VAL A 34 11.21 -13.02 8.13
C VAL A 34 10.69 -14.05 9.14
N THR A 35 9.39 -14.35 9.13
CA THR A 35 8.78 -15.33 10.04
C THR A 35 8.63 -16.72 9.44
N GLY A 36 8.82 -16.89 8.13
CA GLY A 36 9.02 -18.20 7.48
C GLY A 36 10.28 -18.91 7.98
N THR A 37 11.23 -18.17 8.56
CA THR A 37 12.37 -18.70 9.32
C THR A 37 12.14 -18.79 10.84
N GLY A 38 10.97 -18.37 11.36
CA GLY A 38 10.70 -18.20 12.80
C GLY A 38 9.61 -19.10 13.40
N THR A 39 8.93 -19.92 12.59
CA THR A 39 7.90 -20.89 13.07
C THR A 39 8.46 -22.29 13.33
N GLY A 40 9.75 -22.52 13.03
CA GLY A 40 10.39 -23.83 13.10
C GLY A 40 10.12 -24.74 11.90
N ASN A 41 9.26 -24.35 10.94
CA ASN A 41 9.02 -25.12 9.72
C ASN A 41 8.91 -24.21 8.49
N PHE A 42 10.00 -24.13 7.72
CA PHE A 42 10.13 -23.35 6.49
C PHE A 42 9.12 -23.77 5.40
N PHE A 43 8.58 -24.99 5.50
CA PHE A 43 7.66 -25.56 4.51
C PHE A 43 6.19 -25.17 4.70
N ASP A 44 5.82 -24.34 5.69
CA ASP A 44 4.44 -23.90 5.89
C ASP A 44 4.28 -22.36 5.90
N PRO A 45 4.50 -21.70 4.75
CA PRO A 45 4.30 -20.26 4.59
C PRO A 45 2.82 -19.85 4.74
N TRP A 46 1.88 -20.79 4.59
CA TRP A 46 0.45 -20.52 4.71
C TRP A 46 0.04 -20.17 6.14
N ARG A 47 0.65 -20.80 7.15
CA ARG A 47 0.41 -20.45 8.55
C ARG A 47 0.95 -19.08 8.93
N ALA A 48 2.09 -18.68 8.36
CA ALA A 48 2.64 -17.34 8.54
C ALA A 48 1.73 -16.30 7.88
N LEU A 49 1.30 -16.56 6.64
CA LEU A 49 0.36 -15.70 5.93
C LEU A 49 -0.95 -15.52 6.70
N GLY A 50 -1.57 -16.60 7.19
CA GLY A 50 -2.82 -16.52 7.96
C GLY A 50 -2.72 -15.62 9.19
N ARG A 51 -1.58 -15.66 9.90
CA ARG A 51 -1.34 -14.80 11.08
C ARG A 51 -1.21 -13.33 10.69
N VAL A 52 -0.42 -13.06 9.65
CA VAL A 52 -0.17 -11.71 9.13
C VAL A 52 -1.46 -11.03 8.70
N LEU A 53 -2.35 -11.78 8.04
CA LEU A 53 -3.63 -11.26 7.54
C LEU A 53 -4.61 -10.89 8.67
N VAL A 54 -4.51 -11.52 9.84
CA VAL A 54 -5.39 -11.25 10.99
C VAL A 54 -4.80 -10.20 11.93
N GLN A 55 -3.52 -9.88 11.80
CA GLN A 55 -2.85 -8.92 12.67
C GLN A 55 -3.24 -7.48 12.30
N GLY A 56 -3.82 -6.75 13.27
CA GLY A 56 -4.25 -5.36 13.05
C GLY A 56 -3.12 -4.41 12.64
N SER A 57 -1.88 -4.70 13.06
CA SER A 57 -0.70 -3.90 12.67
C SER A 57 -0.40 -3.96 11.17
N THR A 58 -0.72 -5.07 10.50
CA THR A 58 -0.52 -5.22 9.04
C THR A 58 -1.43 -4.23 8.30
N TRP A 59 -2.68 -4.15 8.73
CA TRP A 59 -3.69 -3.27 8.14
C TRP A 59 -3.43 -1.79 8.49
N ALA A 60 -2.97 -1.52 9.71
CA ALA A 60 -2.56 -0.18 10.12
C ALA A 60 -1.37 0.32 9.29
N ALA A 61 -0.38 -0.53 9.02
CA ALA A 61 0.75 -0.18 8.16
C ALA A 61 0.30 0.14 6.73
N ALA A 62 -0.56 -0.70 6.14
CA ALA A 62 -1.10 -0.43 4.81
C ALA A 62 -1.97 0.83 4.75
N ALA A 63 -2.77 1.11 5.79
CA ALA A 63 -3.49 2.37 5.92
C ALA A 63 -2.54 3.57 5.96
N GLY A 64 -1.40 3.46 6.65
CA GLY A 64 -0.34 4.46 6.60
C GLY A 64 0.21 4.66 5.18
N GLY A 65 0.41 3.57 4.43
CA GLY A 65 0.75 3.62 3.01
C GLY A 65 -0.28 4.37 2.16
N ALA A 66 -1.57 4.19 2.47
CA ALA A 66 -2.65 4.90 1.78
C ALA A 66 -2.60 6.41 2.02
N VAL A 67 -2.38 6.81 3.27
CA VAL A 67 -2.24 8.22 3.65
C VAL A 67 -1.06 8.84 2.93
N VAL A 68 0.10 8.18 2.96
CA VAL A 68 1.31 8.68 2.27
C VAL A 68 1.06 8.80 0.76
N GLY A 69 0.47 7.79 0.13
CA GLY A 69 0.12 7.83 -1.30
C GLY A 69 -0.80 9.00 -1.65
N GLY A 70 -1.85 9.23 -0.86
CA GLY A 70 -2.77 10.35 -1.04
C GLY A 70 -2.10 11.72 -0.86
N VAL A 71 -1.24 11.87 0.16
CA VAL A 71 -0.48 13.10 0.42
C VAL A 71 0.48 13.41 -0.73
N VAL A 72 1.22 12.41 -1.21
CA VAL A 72 2.14 12.58 -2.35
C VAL A 72 1.38 13.03 -3.59
N ALA A 73 0.22 12.43 -3.88
CA ALA A 73 -0.60 12.83 -5.02
C ALA A 73 -1.11 14.27 -4.92
N ALA A 74 -1.57 14.70 -3.74
CA ALA A 74 -2.01 16.07 -3.52
C ALA A 74 -0.87 17.08 -3.71
N ILE A 75 0.34 16.76 -3.26
CA ILE A 75 1.53 17.60 -3.45
C ILE A 75 1.89 17.67 -4.95
N VAL A 76 1.95 16.54 -5.63
CA VAL A 76 2.30 16.47 -7.06
C VAL A 76 1.30 17.26 -7.91
N ASP A 77 0.01 17.11 -7.65
CA ASP A 77 -1.04 17.85 -8.35
C ASP A 77 -0.92 19.37 -8.09
N GLY A 78 -0.71 19.78 -6.83
CA GLY A 78 -0.48 21.18 -6.47
C GLY A 78 0.78 21.78 -7.11
N LEU A 79 1.84 21.00 -7.31
CA LEU A 79 3.05 21.44 -8.02
C LEU A 79 2.82 21.57 -9.53
N GLN A 80 2.00 20.69 -10.12
CA GLN A 80 1.64 20.76 -11.54
C GLN A 80 0.76 21.96 -11.87
N ASP A 81 -0.14 22.32 -10.96
CA ASP A 81 -0.96 23.53 -11.07
C ASP A 81 -0.12 24.81 -11.09
N LYS A 82 0.89 24.92 -10.21
CA LYS A 82 1.75 26.12 -10.13
C LYS A 82 2.65 26.34 -11.35
N ARG A 83 2.80 25.33 -12.22
CA ARG A 83 3.63 25.41 -13.45
C ARG A 83 2.85 25.83 -14.68
N LYS A 84 1.52 25.92 -14.62
CA LYS A 84 0.65 26.35 -15.72
C LYS A 84 0.23 27.80 -15.52
#